data_AF-A0A3D1E640-F1
#
_entry.id   AF-A0A3D1E640-F1
#
_cell.length_a   1.000
_cell.length_b   1.000
_cell.length_c   1.000
_cell.angle_alpha   90.00
_cell.angle_beta   90.00
_cell.angle_gamma   90.00
#
_symmetry.space_group_name_H-M   'P 1'
#
loop_
_entity.id
_entity.type
_entity.pdbx_description
1 polymer ?
#
loop_
_entity_poly.entity_id
_entity_poly.type
_entity_poly.pdbx_seq_one_letter_code
_entity_poly.pdbx_strand_id
1 'polypeptide(L)'
;SFLYETNVGAGLPIIDTIKNMVASGDRIHRIQAVLSGSLNFIFHHYQGDDFAAVVGQAQEKGYTEPDPKIDLSGVDVMRKILILAREAGLELEM
;
A
#
# COMPACT_ATOMS: atom_id res chain seq x y z
N SER A 1 10.56 -4.84 21.41
CA SER A 1 9.66 -4.31 20.36
C SER A 1 9.70 -5.25 19.17
N PHE A 2 8.55 -5.51 18.53
CA PHE A 2 8.48 -6.28 17.28
C PHE A 2 8.72 -5.32 16.11
N LEU A 3 9.58 -5.69 15.15
CA LEU A 3 9.93 -4.87 13.98
C LEU A 3 9.28 -5.45 12.72
N TYR A 4 8.60 -4.60 11.95
CA TYR A 4 7.82 -4.97 10.77
C TYR A 4 7.79 -3.84 9.73
N GLU A 5 8.84 -3.02 9.73
CA GLU A 5 9.00 -1.85 8.84
C GLU A 5 8.69 -2.20 7.38
N THR A 6 9.16 -3.38 6.93
CA THR A 6 9.03 -3.81 5.54
C THR A 6 7.61 -4.15 5.11
N ASN A 7 6.65 -4.23 6.04
CA ASN A 7 5.25 -4.48 5.69
C ASN A 7 4.60 -3.31 4.95
N VAL A 8 5.08 -2.07 5.18
CA VAL A 8 4.53 -0.87 4.53
C VAL A 8 5.67 -0.01 4.00
N GLY A 9 5.74 0.17 2.68
CA GLY A 9 6.77 1.00 2.06
C GLY A 9 8.12 0.31 1.84
N ALA A 10 8.19 -1.03 2.00
CA ALA A 10 9.40 -1.84 1.77
C ALA A 10 10.62 -1.33 2.58
N GLY A 11 11.58 -0.66 1.95
CA GLY A 11 12.76 -0.13 2.64
C GLY A 11 12.57 1.28 3.22
N LEU A 12 11.41 1.91 3.02
CA LEU A 12 11.15 3.26 3.48
C LEU A 12 10.82 3.28 4.98
N PRO A 13 11.28 4.28 5.74
CA PRO A 13 11.03 4.38 7.18
C PRO A 13 9.63 4.95 7.45
N ILE A 14 8.57 4.20 7.15
CA ILE A 14 7.19 4.65 7.29
C ILE A 14 6.66 4.40 8.71
N ILE A 15 6.77 3.17 9.20
CA ILE A 15 6.24 2.75 10.49
C ILE A 15 7.02 3.42 11.62
N ASP A 16 8.35 3.41 11.56
CA ASP A 16 9.18 4.07 12.58
C ASP A 16 8.91 5.58 12.65
N THR A 17 8.73 6.25 11.51
CA THR A 17 8.36 7.68 11.47
C THR A 17 7.03 7.93 12.17
N ILE A 18 6.00 7.14 11.86
CA ILE A 18 4.68 7.28 12.50
C ILE A 18 4.78 7.03 14.01
N LYS A 19 5.48 5.97 14.43
CA LYS A 19 5.68 5.65 15.84
C LYS A 19 6.36 6.79 16.60
N ASN A 20 7.41 7.37 16.02
CA ASN A 20 8.14 8.47 16.64
C ASN A 20 7.27 9.72 16.78
N MET A 21 6.45 10.05 15.76
CA MET A 21 5.49 11.16 15.83
C MET A 21 4.44 10.94 16.93
N VAL A 22 3.84 9.75 17.02
CA VAL A 22 2.86 9.46 18.06
C VAL A 22 3.51 9.49 19.45
N ALA A 23 4.73 8.97 19.59
CA ALA A 23 5.48 8.98 20.85
C ALA A 23 5.89 10.39 21.29
N SER A 24 6.16 11.32 20.36
CA SER A 24 6.41 12.75 20.67
C SER A 24 5.14 13.52 21.03
N GLY A 25 3.97 12.91 20.88
CA GLY A 25 2.66 13.52 21.17
C GLY A 25 2.00 14.19 19.97
N ASP A 26 2.55 14.01 18.77
CA ASP A 26 1.91 14.50 17.54
C ASP A 26 0.62 13.70 17.26
N ARG A 27 -0.31 14.34 16.55
CA ARG A 27 -1.57 13.73 16.14
C ARG A 27 -1.63 13.66 14.63
N ILE A 28 -1.72 12.44 14.09
CA ILE A 28 -1.84 12.21 12.66
C ILE A 28 -3.29 12.46 12.24
N HIS A 29 -3.51 13.51 11.46
CA HIS A 29 -4.84 13.87 10.96
C HIS A 29 -5.20 13.18 9.64
N ARG A 30 -4.20 12.84 8.83
CA ARG A 30 -4.41 12.25 7.51
C ARG A 30 -3.16 11.51 7.04
N ILE A 31 -3.37 10.35 6.41
CA ILE A 31 -2.36 9.64 5.62
C ILE A 31 -2.91 9.48 4.21
N GLN A 32 -2.10 9.82 3.20
CA GLN A 32 -2.39 9.56 1.79
C GLN A 32 -1.20 8.83 1.21
N ALA A 33 -1.43 7.68 0.59
CA ALA A 33 -0.35 6.82 0.14
C ALA A 33 -0.74 5.98 -1.08
N VAL A 34 0.25 5.67 -1.90
CA VAL A 34 0.18 4.62 -2.92
C VAL A 34 0.93 3.40 -2.37
N LEU A 35 0.20 2.32 -2.12
CA LEU A 35 0.70 1.18 -1.32
C LEU A 35 0.88 -0.11 -2.12
N SER A 36 0.53 -0.11 -3.40
CA SER A 36 0.72 -1.24 -4.32
C SER A 36 1.48 -0.78 -5.56
N GLY A 37 2.61 -1.44 -5.85
CA GLY A 37 3.38 -1.19 -7.06
C GLY A 37 2.62 -1.58 -8.32
N SER A 38 1.94 -2.72 -8.30
CA SER A 38 1.11 -3.25 -9.39
C SER A 38 -0.01 -2.27 -9.74
N LEU A 39 -0.79 -1.83 -8.75
CA LEU A 39 -1.87 -0.86 -8.96
C LEU A 39 -1.33 0.50 -9.40
N ASN A 40 -0.20 0.95 -8.83
CA ASN A 40 0.44 2.19 -9.26
C ASN A 40 0.80 2.13 -10.74
N PHE A 41 1.43 1.04 -11.19
CA PHE A 41 1.77 0.86 -12.59
C PHE A 41 0.52 0.89 -13.47
N ILE A 42 -0.51 0.11 -13.14
CA ILE A 42 -1.75 0.02 -13.92
C ILE A 42 -2.42 1.37 -14.04
N PHE A 43 -2.67 2.07 -12.92
CA PHE A 43 -3.37 3.35 -12.94
C PHE A 43 -2.54 4.50 -13.52
N HIS A 44 -1.21 4.41 -13.46
CA HIS A 44 -0.34 5.39 -14.13
C HIS A 44 -0.38 5.26 -15.66
N HIS A 45 -0.51 4.04 -16.17
CA HIS A 45 -0.51 3.76 -17.61
C HIS A 45 -1.92 3.73 -18.22
N TYR A 46 -2.95 3.60 -17.41
CA TYR A 46 -4.34 3.65 -17.85
C TYR A 46 -4.71 5.07 -18.32
N GLN A 47 -5.07 5.21 -19.59
CA GLN A 47 -5.42 6.51 -20.21
C GLN A 47 -6.90 6.57 -20.65
N GLY A 48 -7.74 5.67 -20.11
CA GLY A 48 -9.14 5.52 -20.56
C GLY A 48 -9.31 4.56 -21.74
N ASP A 49 -8.25 3.83 -22.08
CA ASP A 49 -8.20 2.72 -23.03
C ASP A 49 -8.73 1.42 -22.41
N ASP A 50 -8.48 0.26 -23.04
CA ASP A 50 -8.92 -1.03 -22.50
C ASP A 50 -8.11 -1.39 -21.24
N PHE A 51 -8.79 -1.42 -20.10
CA PHE A 51 -8.18 -1.76 -18.81
C PHE A 51 -7.53 -3.15 -18.83
N ALA A 52 -8.15 -4.14 -19.50
CA ALA A 52 -7.60 -5.49 -19.57
C ALA A 52 -6.26 -5.52 -20.31
N ALA A 53 -6.10 -4.68 -21.33
CA ALA A 53 -4.84 -4.56 -22.07
C ALA A 53 -3.71 -3.99 -21.19
N VAL A 54 -3.99 -2.98 -20.35
CA VAL A 54 -3.01 -2.40 -19.43
C VAL A 54 -2.62 -3.41 -18.33
N VAL A 55 -3.59 -4.17 -17.82
CA VAL A 55 -3.31 -5.26 -16.87
C VAL A 55 -2.43 -6.34 -17.53
N GLY A 56 -2.72 -6.71 -18.77
CA GLY A 56 -1.89 -7.65 -19.53
C GLY A 56 -0.44 -7.16 -19.68
N GLN A 57 -0.24 -5.88 -20.01
CA GLN A 57 1.09 -5.28 -20.08
C GLN A 57 1.83 -5.30 -18.74
N ALA A 58 1.12 -5.05 -17.64
CA ALA A 58 1.67 -5.12 -16.30
C ALA A 58 2.12 -6.56 -15.97
N GLN A 59 1.33 -7.56 -16.36
CA GLN A 59 1.65 -8.97 -16.18
C GLN A 59 2.87 -9.40 -17.01
N GLU A 60 2.93 -9.02 -18.29
CA GLU A 60 4.07 -9.30 -19.18
C GLU A 60 5.39 -8.72 -18.65
N LYS A 61 5.32 -7.56 -17.99
CA LYS A 61 6.47 -6.89 -17.36
C LYS A 61 6.80 -7.45 -15.96
N GLY A 62 6.01 -8.39 -15.45
CA GLY A 62 6.20 -8.98 -14.12
C GLY A 62 5.84 -8.05 -12.96
N TYR A 63 4.98 -7.05 -13.18
CA TYR A 63 4.50 -6.15 -12.13
C TYR A 63 3.31 -6.69 -11.34
N THR A 64 2.62 -7.71 -11.85
CA THR A 64 1.51 -8.36 -11.15
C THR A 64 1.89 -9.77 -10.72
N GLU A 65 1.11 -10.32 -9.80
CA GLU A 65 1.09 -11.75 -9.53
C GLU A 65 0.66 -12.57 -10.77
N PRO A 66 0.91 -13.89 -10.81
CA PRO A 66 0.47 -14.76 -11.91
C PRO A 66 -1.04 -14.70 -12.17
N ASP A 67 -1.85 -14.50 -11.13
CA ASP A 67 -3.26 -14.09 -11.24
C ASP A 67 -3.38 -12.61 -10.85
N PRO A 68 -3.56 -11.68 -11.83
CA PRO A 68 -3.68 -10.25 -11.56
C PRO A 68 -4.83 -9.88 -10.62
N LYS A 69 -5.83 -10.77 -10.44
CA LYS A 69 -6.92 -10.55 -9.48
C LYS A 69 -6.43 -10.40 -8.05
N ILE A 70 -5.28 -11.00 -7.71
CA ILE A 70 -4.69 -10.90 -6.38
C ILE A 70 -4.34 -9.43 -6.08
N ASP A 71 -3.65 -8.75 -7.00
CA ASP A 71 -3.34 -7.32 -6.89
C ASP A 71 -4.59 -6.44 -6.97
N LEU A 72 -5.45 -6.73 -7.96
CA LEU A 72 -6.67 -5.96 -8.23
C LEU A 72 -7.72 -6.07 -7.12
N SER A 73 -7.67 -7.12 -6.30
CA SER A 73 -8.55 -7.27 -5.13
C SER A 73 -8.36 -6.17 -4.09
N GLY A 74 -7.19 -5.53 -4.06
CA GLY A 74 -6.85 -4.50 -3.08
C GLY A 74 -6.62 -5.03 -1.66
N VAL A 75 -6.64 -6.34 -1.44
CA VAL A 75 -6.47 -6.94 -0.10
C VAL A 75 -5.10 -6.59 0.52
N ASP A 76 -4.04 -6.58 -0.29
CA ASP A 76 -2.70 -6.15 0.15
C ASP A 76 -2.70 -4.68 0.59
N VAL A 77 -3.33 -3.79 -0.18
CA VAL A 77 -3.47 -2.37 0.15
C VAL A 77 -4.27 -2.18 1.45
N MET A 78 -5.39 -2.91 1.59
CA MET A 78 -6.20 -2.88 2.80
C MET A 78 -5.40 -3.26 4.05
N ARG A 79 -4.59 -4.33 3.98
CA ARG A 79 -3.71 -4.75 5.09
C ARG A 79 -2.69 -3.67 5.44
N LYS A 80 -2.09 -3.02 4.44
CA LYS A 80 -1.13 -1.91 4.68
C LYS A 80 -1.80 -0.70 5.31
N ILE A 81 -3.02 -0.35 4.89
CA ILE A 81 -3.81 0.73 5.49
C ILE A 81 -4.14 0.41 6.95
N LEU A 82 -4.53 -0.83 7.25
CA LEU A 82 -4.83 -1.26 8.62
C LEU A 82 -3.62 -1.08 9.54
N ILE A 83 -2.43 -1.47 9.07
CA ILE A 83 -1.17 -1.27 9.82
C ILE A 83 -0.99 0.23 10.08
N LEU A 84 -1.04 1.08 9.05
CA LEU A 84 -0.87 2.52 9.18
C LEU A 84 -1.88 3.16 10.14
N ALA A 85 -3.14 2.72 10.09
CA ALA A 85 -4.18 3.23 10.98
C ALA A 85 -3.92 2.87 12.44
N ARG A 86 -3.49 1.63 12.72
CA ARG A 86 -3.12 1.18 14.07
C ARG A 86 -1.90 1.93 14.59
N GLU A 87 -0.88 2.13 13.77
CA GLU A 87 0.29 2.93 14.14
C GLU A 87 -0.05 4.40 14.40
N ALA A 88 -1.07 4.93 13.71
CA ALA A 88 -1.60 6.27 13.96
C ALA A 88 -2.50 6.37 15.22
N GLY A 89 -2.69 5.27 15.96
CA GLY A 89 -3.47 5.23 17.20
C GLY A 89 -4.96 4.92 17.02
N LEU A 90 -5.39 4.40 15.86
CA LEU A 90 -6.77 3.96 15.63
C LEU A 90 -6.94 2.48 15.97
N GLU A 91 -7.97 2.14 16.74
CA GLU A 91 -8.37 0.75 17.02
C GLU A 91 -9.30 0.25 15.90
N LEU A 92 -8.71 -0.44 14.91
CA LEU A 92 -9.44 -1.02 13.77
C LEU A 92 -9.12 -2.51 13.64
N GLU A 93 -10.10 -3.28 13.18
CA GLU A 93 -10.01 -4.70 12.81
C GLU A 93 -10.51 -4.90 11.38
N MET A 94 -10.16 -6.03 10.76
CA MET A 94 -10.69 -6.43 9.44
C MET A 94 -11.97 -7.23 9.56
#